data_AF-A0A959NPV2-F1
#
_entry.id   AF-A0A959NPV2-F1
#
_cell.length_a   1.000
_cell.length_b   1.000
_cell.length_c   1.000
_cell.angle_alpha   90.00
_cell.angle_beta   90.00
_cell.angle_gamma   90.00
#
_symmetry.space_group_name_H-M   'P 1'
#
loop_
_entity.id
_entity.type
_entity.pdbx_description
1 polymer ?
#
loop_
_entity_poly.entity_id
_entity_poly.type
_entity_poly.pdbx_seq_one_letter_code
_entity_poly.pdbx_strand_id
1 'polypeptide(L)'
;PVCNDCHNEHSVEEINNDGRAANRLKMQKETCIGCHENSRVANKYGKKGNQVEEYLNSYHGLAAMRGDKDAALCIDCHNVHSILPSSNPNASTNPNNVTETCRRCHNDATEIFSKSYSHQTESESARAVEGWVKNIYFWLIISVIGGMIIHNLLIFLFEARKKRRKEKNAITMPRFTRNEVIQHILLALSFIILAITGFALKYPNSFWAEGLHLFGMSETVRQNTHRVSAVIMIVLSLYHVFYLAFTARGRDVLKELLPTFKDITDLRDNISYYLRLTKKHPEFERYDYAEKAEYWALIWGTFVMALTGLILWFPTMVGDWAPVWLIKVSETIHFMEAILATLAIIVWHWFFVIYRPSEYPMNFTWTDGQMTLEHYRHHHEAHFRRIILEWFEFNSDKHPRKKLTNYTKLFADTLEKNGFNLENIIQGELNKDLELRQWYEEETEKINNKFA
;
A
#
# COMPACT_ATOMS: atom_id res chain seq x y z
N PRO A 1 -15.91 41.09 13.01
CA PRO A 1 -15.03 40.86 14.18
C PRO A 1 -15.08 42.08 15.10
N VAL A 2 -15.03 41.88 16.41
CA VAL A 2 -14.89 42.90 17.46
C VAL A 2 -13.50 42.81 18.09
N CYS A 3 -13.12 43.76 18.95
CA CYS A 3 -11.79 43.81 19.55
C CYS A 3 -11.41 42.50 20.26
N ASN A 4 -12.38 41.85 20.92
CA ASN A 4 -12.15 40.63 21.70
C ASN A 4 -11.99 39.38 20.81
N ASP A 5 -12.26 39.48 19.50
CA ASP A 5 -11.96 38.42 18.54
C ASP A 5 -10.47 38.37 18.17
N CYS A 6 -9.69 39.41 18.50
CA CYS A 6 -8.25 39.52 18.23
C CYS A 6 -7.40 39.79 19.48
N HIS A 7 -7.97 40.40 20.52
CA HIS A 7 -7.30 40.78 21.76
C HIS A 7 -7.96 40.16 22.99
N ASN A 8 -7.18 39.93 24.05
CA ASN A 8 -7.71 39.48 25.33
C ASN A 8 -8.20 40.69 26.15
N GLU A 9 -9.37 40.56 26.79
CA GLU A 9 -10.01 41.58 27.63
C GLU A 9 -9.14 42.05 28.82
N HIS A 10 -8.23 41.20 29.30
CA HIS A 10 -7.39 41.47 30.47
C HIS A 10 -5.89 41.59 30.15
N SER A 11 -5.49 41.46 28.88
CA SER A 11 -4.09 41.59 28.43
C SER A 11 -4.06 41.89 26.94
N VAL A 12 -4.28 43.16 26.57
CA VAL A 12 -4.12 43.63 25.18
C VAL A 12 -2.63 43.76 24.90
N GLU A 13 -2.03 42.68 24.43
CA GLU A 13 -0.62 42.69 24.04
C GLU A 13 -0.47 43.10 22.57
N GLU A 14 0.61 43.82 22.25
CA GLU A 14 0.92 44.18 20.87
C GLU A 14 1.27 42.94 20.05
N ILE A 15 0.63 42.84 18.88
CA ILE A 15 0.73 41.70 17.97
C ILE A 15 1.96 41.82 17.04
N ASN A 16 2.58 43.01 16.97
CA ASN A 16 3.66 43.36 16.04
C ASN A 16 5.09 43.31 16.63
N ASN A 17 5.30 42.70 17.80
CA ASN A 17 6.66 42.60 18.37
C ASN A 17 7.38 41.34 17.84
N ASP A 18 8.69 41.47 17.53
CA ASP A 18 9.52 40.52 16.75
C ASP A 18 9.57 39.07 17.29
N GLY A 19 9.07 38.83 18.51
CA GLY A 19 9.03 37.50 19.14
C GLY A 19 7.77 36.67 18.90
N ARG A 20 6.73 37.17 18.21
CA ARG A 20 5.36 36.60 18.32
C ARG A 20 4.69 36.17 17.01
N ALA A 21 5.45 35.76 16.01
CA ALA A 21 4.93 35.23 14.73
C ALA A 21 3.90 34.10 14.88
N ALA A 22 4.05 33.23 15.90
CA ALA A 22 3.09 32.16 16.18
C ALA A 22 1.69 32.69 16.56
N ASN A 23 1.62 33.79 17.30
CA ASN A 23 0.35 34.40 17.70
C ASN A 23 -0.33 35.09 16.51
N ARG A 24 0.46 35.74 15.64
CA ARG A 24 -0.04 36.35 14.39
C ARG A 24 -0.64 35.30 13.45
N LEU A 25 0.05 34.16 13.30
CA LEU A 25 -0.43 33.04 12.49
C LEU A 25 -1.70 32.41 13.08
N LYS A 26 -1.76 32.25 14.41
CA LYS A 26 -2.95 31.76 15.11
C LYS A 26 -4.15 32.69 14.89
N MET A 27 -3.95 34.00 15.07
CA MET A 27 -5.00 35.00 14.82
C MET A 27 -5.49 34.99 13.36
N GLN A 28 -4.59 34.90 12.38
CA GLN A 28 -5.01 34.77 10.98
C GLN A 28 -5.91 33.55 10.76
N LYS A 29 -5.57 32.40 11.36
CA LYS A 29 -6.36 31.17 11.25
C LYS A 29 -7.73 31.30 11.91
N GLU A 30 -7.77 31.83 13.14
CA GLU A 30 -8.99 31.88 13.95
C GLU A 30 -9.94 33.01 13.53
N THR A 31 -9.42 34.15 13.08
CA THR A 31 -10.22 35.34 12.77
C THR A 31 -10.43 35.53 11.26
N CYS A 32 -9.35 35.62 10.49
CA CYS A 32 -9.44 35.96 9.06
C CYS A 32 -9.95 34.76 8.26
N ILE A 33 -9.27 33.62 8.37
CA ILE A 33 -9.57 32.41 7.59
C ILE A 33 -10.96 31.88 7.94
N GLY A 34 -11.31 31.77 9.23
CA GLY A 34 -12.62 31.25 9.65
C GLY A 34 -13.83 31.96 9.03
N CYS A 35 -13.73 33.27 8.75
CA CYS A 35 -14.78 34.01 8.04
C CYS A 35 -14.61 33.98 6.51
N HIS A 36 -13.39 34.16 6.01
CA HIS A 36 -13.13 34.30 4.57
C HIS A 36 -13.13 32.97 3.79
N GLU A 37 -12.97 31.83 4.45
CA GLU A 37 -13.12 30.49 3.86
C GLU A 37 -14.59 30.05 3.78
N ASN A 38 -15.47 30.72 4.54
CA ASN A 38 -16.87 30.33 4.63
C ASN A 38 -17.65 30.78 3.38
N SER A 39 -17.98 29.83 2.51
CA SER A 39 -18.70 30.11 1.26
C SER A 39 -20.07 30.75 1.49
N ARG A 40 -20.76 30.46 2.61
CA ARG A 40 -22.05 31.10 2.95
C ARG A 40 -21.86 32.58 3.25
N VAL A 41 -20.82 32.93 4.01
CA VAL A 41 -20.47 34.33 4.30
C VAL A 41 -20.04 35.03 3.02
N ALA A 42 -19.16 34.42 2.24
CA ALA A 42 -18.69 35.00 0.98
C ALA A 42 -19.83 35.28 -0.01
N ASN A 43 -20.75 34.32 -0.19
CA ASN A 43 -21.90 34.47 -1.09
C ASN A 43 -22.83 35.61 -0.66
N LYS A 44 -23.02 35.82 0.66
CA LYS A 44 -23.80 36.96 1.19
C LYS A 44 -23.25 38.32 0.71
N TYR A 45 -21.94 38.41 0.50
CA TYR A 45 -21.26 39.62 0.02
C TYR A 45 -20.92 39.56 -1.48
N GLY A 46 -21.53 38.65 -2.24
CA GLY A 46 -21.32 38.53 -3.68
C GLY A 46 -19.90 38.09 -4.07
N LYS A 47 -19.21 37.37 -3.18
CA LYS A 47 -17.86 36.83 -3.40
C LYS A 47 -17.91 35.31 -3.54
N LYS A 48 -17.01 34.75 -4.35
CA LYS A 48 -16.90 33.29 -4.59
C LYS A 48 -16.41 32.49 -3.37
N GLY A 49 -15.77 33.13 -2.38
CA GLY A 49 -15.29 32.49 -1.15
C GLY A 49 -14.00 31.69 -1.30
N ASN A 50 -13.26 31.86 -2.40
CA ASN A 50 -12.01 31.18 -2.68
C ASN A 50 -10.77 32.03 -2.35
N GLN A 51 -10.94 33.21 -1.74
CA GLN A 51 -9.83 34.15 -1.48
C GLN A 51 -8.81 33.58 -0.50
N VAL A 52 -9.26 32.78 0.47
CA VAL A 52 -8.35 32.08 1.40
C VAL A 52 -7.52 31.05 0.65
N GLU A 53 -8.14 30.24 -0.21
CA GLU A 53 -7.45 29.23 -1.02
C GLU A 53 -6.41 29.89 -1.95
N GLU A 54 -6.77 30.99 -2.60
CA GLU A 54 -5.86 31.78 -3.43
C GLU A 54 -4.63 32.28 -2.65
N TYR A 55 -4.83 32.78 -1.42
CA TYR A 55 -3.72 33.17 -0.55
C TYR A 55 -2.91 31.96 -0.09
N LEU A 56 -3.55 30.87 0.34
CA LEU A 56 -2.85 29.67 0.83
C LEU A 56 -2.03 28.99 -0.28
N ASN A 57 -2.44 29.12 -1.54
CA ASN A 57 -1.69 28.65 -2.71
C ASN A 57 -0.59 29.62 -3.17
N SER A 58 -0.53 30.83 -2.62
CA SER A 58 0.57 31.78 -2.87
C SER A 58 1.84 31.38 -2.11
N TYR A 59 2.98 31.96 -2.51
CA TYR A 59 4.26 31.72 -1.81
C TYR A 59 4.18 32.05 -0.31
N HIS A 60 3.60 33.21 0.04
CA HIS A 60 3.47 33.63 1.44
C HIS A 60 2.54 32.72 2.24
N GLY A 61 1.41 32.29 1.68
CA GLY A 61 0.51 31.34 2.33
C GLY A 61 1.18 29.97 2.55
N LEU A 62 1.88 29.46 1.54
CA LEU A 62 2.65 28.22 1.62
C LEU A 62 3.80 28.30 2.63
N ALA A 63 4.48 29.44 2.76
CA ALA A 63 5.54 29.66 3.75
C ALA A 63 4.96 29.78 5.16
N ALA A 64 3.88 30.55 5.35
CA ALA A 64 3.18 30.69 6.62
C ALA A 64 2.61 29.35 7.12
N MET A 65 2.09 28.50 6.23
CA MET A 65 1.64 27.15 6.58
C MET A 65 2.77 26.23 7.04
N ARG A 66 3.99 26.45 6.57
CA ARG A 66 5.20 25.73 7.03
C ARG A 66 5.78 26.31 8.33
N GLY A 67 5.15 27.34 8.89
CA GLY A 67 5.59 27.99 10.12
C GLY A 67 6.72 28.99 9.93
N ASP A 68 6.96 29.45 8.70
CA ASP A 68 7.86 30.56 8.44
C ASP A 68 7.34 31.83 9.13
N LYS A 69 8.19 32.42 9.96
CA LYS A 69 7.86 33.56 10.80
C LYS A 69 7.95 34.89 10.05
N ASP A 70 8.68 34.89 8.93
CA ASP A 70 8.94 36.07 8.11
C ASP A 70 7.96 36.15 6.92
N ALA A 71 7.12 35.12 6.74
CA ALA A 71 6.09 35.10 5.71
C ALA A 71 5.00 36.14 5.97
N ALA A 72 4.63 36.89 4.95
CA ALA A 72 3.56 37.88 5.04
C ALA A 72 2.19 37.21 5.30
N LEU A 73 1.47 37.74 6.28
CA LEU A 73 0.13 37.33 6.68
C LEU A 73 -0.92 38.27 6.08
N CYS A 74 -2.20 37.90 6.15
CA CYS A 74 -3.32 38.71 5.67
C CYS A 74 -3.25 40.15 6.21
N ILE A 75 -2.86 40.31 7.48
CA ILE A 75 -2.75 41.60 8.15
C ILE A 75 -1.59 42.47 7.68
N ASP A 76 -0.52 41.87 7.13
CA ASP A 76 0.63 42.62 6.61
C ASP A 76 0.26 43.40 5.35
N CYS A 77 -0.69 42.84 4.58
CA CYS A 77 -1.24 43.46 3.40
C CYS A 77 -2.50 44.29 3.71
N HIS A 78 -3.42 43.82 4.56
CA HIS A 78 -4.73 44.46 4.80
C HIS A 78 -4.79 45.42 6.00
N ASN A 79 -3.74 45.47 6.82
CA ASN A 79 -3.71 46.09 8.16
C ASN A 79 -4.69 45.43 9.16
N VAL A 80 -4.67 45.90 10.41
CA VAL A 80 -5.45 45.32 11.54
C VAL A 80 -6.62 46.19 12.00
N HIS A 81 -6.42 47.51 12.13
CA HIS A 81 -7.44 48.46 12.62
C HIS A 81 -7.96 49.41 11.53
N SER A 82 -7.38 49.34 10.33
CA SER A 82 -7.73 50.16 9.17
C SER A 82 -7.92 49.28 7.95
N ILE A 83 -8.78 48.27 8.08
CA ILE A 83 -9.10 47.35 6.98
C ILE A 83 -10.06 48.08 6.03
N LEU A 84 -9.50 48.61 4.96
CA LEU A 84 -10.23 49.34 3.93
C LEU A 84 -10.43 48.45 2.70
N PRO A 85 -11.54 48.62 1.95
CA PRO A 85 -11.71 47.93 0.68
C PRO A 85 -10.58 48.32 -0.29
N SER A 86 -10.14 47.39 -1.15
CA SER A 86 -9.04 47.64 -2.10
C SER A 86 -9.30 48.81 -3.07
N SER A 87 -10.56 49.18 -3.29
CA SER A 87 -10.93 50.36 -4.08
C SER A 87 -10.67 51.69 -3.38
N ASN A 88 -10.46 51.70 -2.07
CA ASN A 88 -10.18 52.92 -1.32
C ASN A 88 -8.73 53.38 -1.57
N PRO A 89 -8.49 54.66 -1.96
CA PRO A 89 -7.14 55.18 -2.19
C PRO A 89 -6.19 55.08 -0.99
N ASN A 90 -6.71 54.98 0.23
CA ASN A 90 -5.91 54.85 1.45
C ASN A 90 -5.65 53.39 1.87
N ALA A 91 -6.22 52.40 1.16
CA ALA A 91 -5.98 50.99 1.47
C ALA A 91 -4.55 50.60 1.04
N SER A 92 -3.81 49.88 1.88
CA SER A 92 -2.51 49.30 1.51
C SER A 92 -2.64 48.31 0.35
N THR A 93 -3.75 47.60 0.25
CA THR A 93 -4.08 46.71 -0.87
C THR A 93 -4.67 47.44 -2.09
N ASN A 94 -4.66 48.78 -2.13
CA ASN A 94 -5.07 49.50 -3.33
C ASN A 94 -4.03 49.30 -4.44
N PRO A 95 -4.41 49.10 -5.71
CA PRO A 95 -3.46 48.91 -6.82
C PRO A 95 -2.35 49.97 -6.89
N ASN A 96 -2.62 51.21 -6.48
CA ASN A 96 -1.63 52.29 -6.45
C ASN A 96 -0.67 52.22 -5.25
N ASN A 97 -1.02 51.49 -4.19
CA ASN A 97 -0.27 51.40 -2.94
C ASN A 97 0.38 50.02 -2.71
N VAL A 98 -0.04 48.97 -3.43
CA VAL A 98 0.44 47.59 -3.21
C VAL A 98 1.96 47.51 -3.37
N THR A 99 2.54 48.23 -4.33
CA THR A 99 4.01 48.23 -4.51
C THR A 99 4.73 48.74 -3.26
N GLU A 100 4.25 49.81 -2.65
CA GLU A 100 4.83 50.33 -1.41
C GLU A 100 4.58 49.39 -0.22
N THR A 101 3.45 48.70 -0.23
CA THR A 101 3.17 47.65 0.77
C THR A 101 4.16 46.48 0.65
N CYS A 102 4.48 46.03 -0.57
CA CYS A 102 5.51 45.03 -0.81
C CYS A 102 6.90 45.52 -0.36
N ARG A 103 7.22 46.80 -0.53
CA ARG A 103 8.51 47.38 -0.13
C ARG A 103 8.81 47.36 1.36
N ARG A 104 7.80 47.17 2.20
CA ARG A 104 7.99 46.97 3.65
C ARG A 104 8.90 45.78 3.97
N CYS A 105 8.89 44.75 3.11
CA CYS A 105 9.73 43.56 3.25
C CYS A 105 10.65 43.34 2.03
N HIS A 106 10.28 43.85 0.85
CA HIS A 106 11.04 43.73 -0.40
C HIS A 106 11.47 45.10 -0.93
N ASN A 107 12.59 45.64 -0.42
CA ASN A 107 13.04 47.00 -0.72
C ASN A 107 13.07 47.35 -2.23
N ASP A 108 13.39 46.38 -3.09
CA ASP A 108 13.48 46.56 -4.55
C ASP A 108 12.18 46.19 -5.30
N ALA A 109 11.04 46.08 -4.61
CA ALA A 109 9.77 45.72 -5.23
C ALA A 109 9.37 46.74 -6.30
N THR A 110 9.12 46.21 -7.50
CA THR A 110 8.62 46.95 -8.66
C THR A 110 7.11 46.75 -8.81
N GLU A 111 6.46 47.56 -9.66
CA GLU A 111 5.04 47.39 -9.97
C GLU A 111 4.76 46.01 -10.60
N ILE A 112 5.67 45.50 -11.45
CA ILE A 112 5.56 44.17 -12.06
C ILE A 112 5.61 43.08 -11.00
N PHE A 113 6.60 43.16 -10.10
CA PHE A 113 6.72 42.21 -8.97
C PHE A 113 5.44 42.19 -8.12
N SER A 114 4.91 43.36 -7.82
CA SER A 114 3.74 43.52 -6.97
C SER A 114 2.47 42.95 -7.61
N LYS A 115 2.32 43.09 -8.93
CA LYS A 115 1.22 42.51 -9.71
C LYS A 115 1.38 41.01 -10.00
N SER A 116 2.59 40.47 -9.92
CA SER A 116 2.84 39.04 -10.14
C SER A 116 2.58 38.16 -8.92
N TYR A 117 2.54 38.75 -7.72
CA TYR A 117 2.47 38.03 -6.43
C TYR A 117 1.20 38.31 -5.61
N SER A 118 0.21 39.02 -6.17
CA SER A 118 -1.12 39.12 -5.56
C SER A 118 -1.87 37.79 -5.69
N HIS A 119 -2.65 37.44 -4.66
CA HIS A 119 -3.51 36.25 -4.70
C HIS A 119 -4.65 36.36 -5.73
N GLN A 120 -4.74 37.47 -6.47
CA GLN A 120 -5.54 37.64 -7.68
C GLN A 120 -4.62 38.10 -8.81
N THR A 121 -4.61 37.39 -9.94
CA THR A 121 -3.88 37.81 -11.14
C THR A 121 -4.54 39.04 -11.74
N GLU A 122 -3.94 40.22 -11.70
CA GLU A 122 -4.63 41.47 -12.08
C GLU A 122 -4.87 41.66 -13.59
N SER A 123 -4.13 40.95 -14.47
CA SER A 123 -4.24 41.13 -15.92
C SER A 123 -4.99 39.97 -16.59
N GLU A 124 -6.08 40.28 -17.32
CA GLU A 124 -6.82 39.31 -18.13
C GLU A 124 -5.93 38.63 -19.19
N SER A 125 -4.98 39.36 -19.78
CA SER A 125 -4.04 38.79 -20.75
C SER A 125 -3.03 37.85 -20.11
N ALA A 126 -2.56 38.16 -18.89
CA ALA A 126 -1.69 37.26 -18.14
C ALA A 126 -2.42 35.97 -17.72
N ARG A 127 -3.68 36.08 -17.26
CA ARG A 127 -4.54 34.92 -16.96
C ARG A 127 -4.76 34.04 -18.18
N ALA A 128 -5.01 34.64 -19.34
CA ALA A 128 -5.21 33.90 -20.58
C ALA A 128 -3.96 33.11 -20.99
N VAL A 129 -2.78 33.75 -20.92
CA VAL A 129 -1.49 33.09 -21.22
C VAL A 129 -1.21 31.98 -20.20
N GLU A 130 -1.38 32.25 -18.90
CA GLU A 130 -1.20 31.25 -17.84
C GLU A 130 -2.13 30.05 -18.03
N GLY A 131 -3.42 30.30 -18.31
CA GLY A 131 -4.41 29.25 -18.55
C GLY A 131 -4.07 28.40 -19.78
N TRP A 132 -3.60 29.03 -20.85
CA TRP A 132 -3.16 28.32 -22.06
C TRP A 132 -1.93 27.44 -21.79
N VAL A 133 -0.93 27.98 -21.08
CA VAL A 133 0.26 27.22 -20.66
C VAL A 133 -0.14 26.04 -19.77
N LYS A 134 -0.98 26.27 -18.75
CA LYS A 134 -1.49 25.22 -17.85
C LYS A 134 -2.20 24.11 -18.63
N ASN A 135 -3.06 24.47 -19.58
CA ASN A 135 -3.77 23.51 -20.40
C ASN A 135 -2.83 22.69 -21.31
N ILE A 136 -1.83 23.33 -21.92
CA ILE A 136 -0.81 22.61 -22.71
C ILE A 136 -0.05 21.62 -21.84
N TYR A 137 0.46 22.07 -20.69
CA TYR A 137 1.21 21.20 -19.79
C TYR A 137 0.34 20.06 -19.27
N PHE A 138 -0.92 20.32 -18.95
CA PHE A 138 -1.87 19.28 -18.53
C PHE A 138 -1.97 18.16 -19.58
N TRP A 139 -2.25 18.51 -20.85
CA TRP A 139 -2.35 17.52 -21.93
C TRP A 139 -1.00 16.90 -22.30
N LEU A 140 0.09 17.65 -22.20
CA LEU A 140 1.44 17.14 -22.40
C LEU A 140 1.78 16.07 -21.36
N ILE A 141 1.52 16.34 -20.07
CA ILE A 141 1.75 15.39 -18.98
C ILE A 141 0.92 14.13 -19.19
N ILE A 142 -0.39 14.27 -19.47
CA ILE A 142 -1.25 13.11 -19.73
C ILE A 142 -0.75 12.29 -20.92
N SER A 143 -0.37 12.95 -22.02
CA SER A 143 0.08 12.26 -23.23
C SER A 143 1.44 11.58 -23.04
N VAL A 144 2.40 12.27 -22.44
CA VAL A 144 3.77 11.77 -22.23
C VAL A 144 3.76 10.66 -21.17
N ILE A 145 3.26 10.95 -19.96
CA ILE A 145 3.25 9.96 -18.87
C ILE A 145 2.29 8.81 -19.19
N GLY A 146 1.12 9.09 -19.77
CA GLY A 146 0.21 8.06 -20.25
C GLY A 146 0.83 7.18 -21.32
N GLY A 147 1.53 7.78 -22.29
CA GLY A 147 2.29 7.06 -23.31
C GLY A 147 3.41 6.19 -22.71
N MET A 148 4.16 6.69 -21.73
CA MET A 148 5.19 5.94 -21.02
C MET A 148 4.60 4.76 -20.22
N ILE A 149 3.46 4.96 -19.55
CA ILE A 149 2.75 3.89 -18.83
C ILE A 149 2.29 2.81 -19.81
N ILE A 150 1.67 3.19 -20.93
CA ILE A 150 1.23 2.23 -21.96
C ILE A 150 2.43 1.48 -22.54
N HIS A 151 3.50 2.18 -22.89
CA HIS A 151 4.74 1.59 -23.40
C HIS A 151 5.33 0.55 -22.43
N ASN A 152 5.49 0.92 -21.15
CA ASN A 152 6.02 0.03 -20.12
C ASN A 152 5.09 -1.15 -19.84
N LEU A 153 3.78 -0.93 -19.84
CA LEU A 153 2.78 -1.98 -19.68
C LEU A 153 2.85 -2.98 -20.83
N LEU A 154 3.04 -2.52 -22.07
CA LEU A 154 3.20 -3.41 -23.23
C LEU A 154 4.45 -4.28 -23.11
N ILE A 155 5.59 -3.71 -22.68
CA ILE A 155 6.83 -4.46 -22.42
C ILE A 155 6.61 -5.49 -21.30
N PHE A 156 6.02 -5.07 -20.19
CA PHE A 156 5.72 -5.94 -19.06
C PHE A 156 4.83 -7.12 -19.49
N LEU A 157 3.73 -6.85 -20.21
CA LEU A 157 2.82 -7.88 -20.71
C LEU A 157 3.49 -8.82 -21.72
N PHE A 158 4.40 -8.31 -22.55
CA PHE A 158 5.17 -9.12 -23.48
C PHE A 158 6.11 -10.09 -22.75
N GLU A 159 6.94 -9.59 -21.83
CA GLU A 159 7.86 -10.43 -21.05
C GLU A 159 7.10 -11.41 -20.14
N ALA A 160 5.97 -10.98 -19.56
CA ALA A 160 5.10 -11.83 -18.76
C ALA A 160 4.56 -13.00 -19.59
N ARG A 161 4.05 -12.74 -20.80
CA ARG A 161 3.58 -13.78 -21.72
C ARG A 161 4.70 -14.68 -22.20
N LYS A 162 5.89 -14.14 -22.46
CA LYS A 162 7.08 -14.90 -22.88
C LYS A 162 7.54 -15.86 -21.80
N LYS A 163 7.69 -15.40 -20.55
CA LYS A 163 7.99 -16.24 -19.39
C LYS A 163 6.95 -17.35 -19.24
N ARG A 164 5.66 -16.99 -19.28
CA ARG A 164 4.54 -17.93 -19.18
C ARG A 164 4.55 -19.02 -20.25
N ARG A 165 4.92 -18.68 -21.49
CA ARG A 165 5.07 -19.66 -22.59
C ARG A 165 6.23 -20.62 -22.35
N LYS A 166 7.36 -20.13 -21.84
CA LYS A 166 8.52 -20.97 -21.49
C LYS A 166 8.16 -21.98 -20.40
N GLU A 167 7.46 -21.54 -19.36
CA GLU A 167 7.04 -22.41 -18.25
C GLU A 167 6.03 -23.48 -18.67
N LYS A 168 5.10 -23.17 -19.59
CA LYS A 168 4.13 -24.16 -20.11
C LYS A 168 4.76 -25.37 -20.78
N ASN A 169 5.95 -25.23 -21.34
CA ASN A 169 6.67 -26.31 -22.02
C ASN A 169 7.61 -27.09 -21.08
N ALA A 170 7.78 -26.63 -19.83
CA ALA A 170 8.63 -27.27 -18.84
C ALA A 170 7.84 -28.29 -18.01
N ILE A 171 8.55 -29.23 -17.39
CA ILE A 171 7.97 -30.10 -16.37
C ILE A 171 7.58 -29.22 -15.19
N THR A 172 6.31 -29.28 -14.79
CA THR A 172 5.75 -28.49 -13.70
C THR A 172 5.31 -29.38 -12.54
N MET A 173 5.39 -28.83 -11.33
CA MET A 173 4.95 -29.44 -10.09
C MET A 173 3.84 -28.60 -9.46
N PRO A 174 2.79 -29.23 -8.91
CA PRO A 174 1.70 -28.54 -8.25
C PRO A 174 2.15 -28.04 -6.87
N ARG A 175 2.24 -26.72 -6.71
CA ARG A 175 2.45 -26.07 -5.41
C ARG A 175 1.14 -25.91 -4.64
N PHE A 176 0.12 -25.36 -5.31
CA PHE A 176 -1.20 -25.07 -4.73
C PHE A 176 -2.33 -25.77 -5.47
N THR A 177 -3.38 -26.12 -4.73
CA THR A 177 -4.63 -26.64 -5.30
C THR A 177 -5.47 -25.49 -5.87
N ARG A 178 -6.43 -25.82 -6.75
CA ARG A 178 -7.38 -24.82 -7.27
C ARG A 178 -8.16 -24.09 -6.17
N ASN A 179 -8.49 -24.80 -5.08
CA ASN A 179 -9.17 -24.21 -3.93
C ASN A 179 -8.29 -23.14 -3.24
N GLU A 180 -7.00 -23.44 -3.05
CA GLU A 180 -6.03 -22.51 -2.45
C GLU A 180 -5.81 -21.27 -3.34
N VAL A 181 -5.71 -21.46 -4.66
CA VAL A 181 -5.57 -20.37 -5.64
C VAL A 181 -6.80 -19.45 -5.65
N ILE A 182 -8.01 -20.02 -5.66
CA ILE A 182 -9.25 -19.22 -5.63
C ILE A 182 -9.34 -18.43 -4.33
N GLN A 183 -9.02 -19.05 -3.19
CA GLN A 183 -8.96 -18.33 -1.91
C GLN A 183 -7.98 -17.17 -1.97
N HIS A 184 -6.78 -17.38 -2.50
CA HIS A 184 -5.80 -16.32 -2.63
C HIS A 184 -6.27 -15.17 -3.52
N ILE A 185 -6.85 -15.45 -4.69
CA ILE A 185 -7.35 -14.41 -5.62
C ILE A 185 -8.46 -13.59 -4.96
N LEU A 186 -9.43 -14.24 -4.29
CA LEU A 186 -10.50 -13.54 -3.60
C LEU A 186 -9.96 -12.68 -2.46
N LEU A 187 -8.98 -13.19 -1.71
CA LEU A 187 -8.32 -12.44 -0.64
C LEU A 187 -7.64 -11.20 -1.21
N ALA A 188 -6.80 -11.36 -2.23
CA ALA A 188 -6.06 -10.27 -2.85
C ALA A 188 -7.00 -9.17 -3.40
N LEU A 189 -8.05 -9.56 -4.11
CA LEU A 189 -9.04 -8.60 -4.64
C LEU A 189 -9.78 -7.87 -3.52
N SER A 190 -10.24 -8.60 -2.49
CA SER A 190 -10.93 -7.99 -1.35
C SER A 190 -10.03 -7.02 -0.59
N PHE A 191 -8.76 -7.38 -0.36
CA PHE A 191 -7.77 -6.54 0.29
C PHE A 191 -7.47 -5.27 -0.49
N ILE A 192 -7.24 -5.36 -1.81
CA ILE A 192 -6.97 -4.19 -2.66
C ILE A 192 -8.14 -3.21 -2.61
N ILE A 193 -9.37 -3.72 -2.71
CA ILE A 193 -10.58 -2.88 -2.66
C ILE A 193 -10.72 -2.23 -1.27
N LEU A 194 -10.47 -2.97 -0.18
CA LEU A 194 -10.52 -2.45 1.19
C LEU A 194 -9.47 -1.35 1.41
N ALA A 195 -8.24 -1.55 0.94
CA ALA A 195 -7.18 -0.56 1.03
C ALA A 195 -7.56 0.72 0.28
N ILE A 196 -7.97 0.63 -0.98
CA ILE A 196 -8.37 1.79 -1.80
C ILE A 196 -9.53 2.55 -1.14
N THR A 197 -10.60 1.84 -0.78
CA THR A 197 -11.80 2.47 -0.19
C THR A 197 -11.58 3.01 1.22
N GLY A 198 -10.67 2.39 2.00
CA GLY A 198 -10.29 2.84 3.33
C GLY A 198 -9.42 4.10 3.30
N PHE A 199 -8.38 4.12 2.45
CA PHE A 199 -7.55 5.33 2.29
C PHE A 199 -8.34 6.49 1.65
N ALA A 200 -9.31 6.21 0.78
CA ALA A 200 -10.15 7.24 0.17
C ALA A 200 -11.02 7.95 1.23
N LEU A 201 -11.47 7.23 2.26
CA LEU A 201 -12.18 7.82 3.39
C LEU A 201 -11.27 8.72 4.23
N LYS A 202 -10.03 8.30 4.46
CA LYS A 202 -9.07 9.06 5.28
C LYS A 202 -8.57 10.32 4.57
N TYR A 203 -8.36 10.25 3.26
CA TYR A 203 -7.75 11.30 2.44
C TYR A 203 -8.66 11.68 1.26
N PRO A 204 -9.86 12.24 1.52
CA PRO A 204 -10.85 12.52 0.48
C PRO A 204 -10.39 13.56 -0.55
N ASN A 205 -9.55 14.50 -0.14
CA ASN A 205 -9.03 15.59 -0.99
C ASN A 205 -7.71 15.22 -1.70
N SER A 206 -7.36 13.94 -1.74
CA SER A 206 -6.19 13.49 -2.48
C SER A 206 -6.52 13.34 -3.96
N PHE A 207 -5.57 13.64 -4.85
CA PHE A 207 -5.79 13.65 -6.30
C PHE A 207 -6.44 12.36 -6.85
N TRP A 208 -6.09 11.21 -6.26
CA TRP A 208 -6.62 9.91 -6.69
C TRP A 208 -8.01 9.64 -6.10
N ALA A 209 -8.30 10.09 -4.87
CA ALA A 209 -9.63 9.97 -4.27
C ALA A 209 -10.64 10.88 -4.99
N GLU A 210 -10.24 12.11 -5.33
CA GLU A 210 -11.02 13.01 -6.18
C GLU A 210 -11.23 12.40 -7.58
N GLY A 211 -10.19 11.79 -8.16
CA GLY A 211 -10.29 11.05 -9.41
C GLY A 211 -11.35 9.94 -9.34
N LEU A 212 -11.34 9.11 -8.30
CA LEU A 212 -12.35 8.06 -8.11
C LEU A 212 -13.76 8.64 -7.97
N HIS A 213 -13.91 9.77 -7.28
CA HIS A 213 -15.19 10.47 -7.14
C HIS A 213 -15.72 10.95 -8.52
N LEU A 214 -14.85 11.49 -9.38
CA LEU A 214 -15.19 11.88 -10.75
C LEU A 214 -15.64 10.67 -11.60
N PHE A 215 -15.07 9.49 -11.36
CA PHE A 215 -15.50 8.22 -11.99
C PHE A 215 -16.74 7.59 -11.33
N GLY A 216 -17.45 8.31 -10.46
CA GLY A 216 -18.73 7.87 -9.89
C GLY A 216 -18.64 7.21 -8.52
N MET A 217 -17.47 7.20 -7.86
CA MET A 217 -17.32 6.72 -6.49
C MET A 217 -17.83 7.76 -5.48
N SER A 218 -19.15 7.90 -5.37
CA SER A 218 -19.77 8.66 -4.27
C SER A 218 -19.50 8.00 -2.91
N GLU A 219 -19.68 8.75 -1.82
CA GLU A 219 -19.48 8.20 -0.47
C GLU A 219 -20.34 6.96 -0.19
N THR A 220 -21.58 6.93 -0.69
CA THR A 220 -22.47 5.76 -0.59
C THR A 220 -21.89 4.54 -1.30
N VAL A 221 -21.35 4.72 -2.51
CA VAL A 221 -20.73 3.64 -3.28
C VAL A 221 -19.48 3.15 -2.57
N ARG A 222 -18.61 4.06 -2.12
CA ARG A 222 -17.37 3.75 -1.39
C ARG A 222 -17.66 2.94 -0.11
N GLN A 223 -18.57 3.43 0.73
CA GLN A 223 -18.95 2.78 1.98
C GLN A 223 -19.50 1.37 1.76
N ASN A 224 -20.41 1.20 0.80
CA ASN A 224 -20.99 -0.11 0.48
C ASN A 224 -19.92 -1.07 -0.08
N THR A 225 -19.05 -0.57 -0.96
CA THR A 225 -17.96 -1.35 -1.55
C THR A 225 -17.01 -1.85 -0.47
N HIS A 226 -16.60 -0.97 0.45
CA HIS A 226 -15.74 -1.33 1.58
C HIS A 226 -16.38 -2.43 2.45
N ARG A 227 -17.67 -2.28 2.80
CA ARG A 227 -18.41 -3.24 3.62
C ARG A 227 -18.61 -4.59 2.96
N VAL A 228 -18.95 -4.61 1.67
CA VAL A 228 -19.10 -5.86 0.90
C VAL A 228 -17.76 -6.59 0.81
N SER A 229 -16.68 -5.88 0.49
CA SER A 229 -15.34 -6.46 0.47
C SER A 229 -14.89 -6.97 1.84
N ALA A 230 -15.25 -6.27 2.93
CA ALA A 230 -14.97 -6.71 4.29
C ALA A 230 -15.69 -8.03 4.63
N VAL A 231 -16.97 -8.16 4.26
CA VAL A 231 -17.73 -9.41 4.45
C VAL A 231 -17.12 -10.55 3.64
N ILE A 232 -16.75 -10.30 2.38
CA ILE A 232 -16.07 -11.30 1.55
C ILE A 232 -14.78 -11.76 2.23
N MET A 233 -13.95 -10.83 2.71
CA MET A 233 -12.69 -11.15 3.37
C MET A 233 -12.94 -11.96 4.67
N ILE A 234 -13.88 -11.55 5.52
CA ILE A 234 -14.20 -12.26 6.77
C ILE A 234 -14.70 -13.68 6.49
N VAL A 235 -15.67 -13.85 5.57
CA VAL A 235 -16.20 -15.17 5.20
C VAL A 235 -15.11 -16.06 4.63
N LEU A 236 -14.25 -15.49 3.78
CA LEU A 236 -13.12 -16.21 3.20
C LEU A 236 -12.10 -16.63 4.26
N SER A 237 -11.79 -15.78 5.24
CA SER A 237 -10.90 -16.12 6.35
C SER A 237 -11.48 -17.22 7.23
N LEU A 238 -12.78 -17.17 7.54
CA LEU A 238 -13.47 -18.24 8.27
C LEU A 238 -13.45 -19.56 7.48
N TYR A 239 -13.71 -19.50 6.17
CA TYR A 239 -13.59 -20.66 5.29
C TYR A 239 -12.16 -21.22 5.27
N HIS A 240 -11.14 -20.36 5.22
CA HIS A 240 -9.74 -20.76 5.25
C HIS A 240 -9.41 -21.51 6.54
N VAL A 241 -9.81 -20.97 7.70
CA VAL A 241 -9.63 -21.63 9.01
C VAL A 241 -10.35 -22.98 9.04
N PHE A 242 -11.58 -23.05 8.54
CA PHE A 242 -12.32 -24.30 8.43
C PHE A 242 -11.60 -25.32 7.52
N TYR A 243 -11.12 -24.88 6.36
CA TYR A 243 -10.34 -25.71 5.43
C TYR A 243 -9.10 -26.29 6.11
N LEU A 244 -8.34 -25.49 6.84
CA LEU A 244 -7.14 -25.92 7.57
C LEU A 244 -7.45 -26.93 8.67
N ALA A 245 -8.51 -26.72 9.44
CA ALA A 245 -8.86 -27.60 10.56
C ALA A 245 -9.43 -28.95 10.09
N PHE A 246 -10.35 -28.92 9.11
CA PHE A 246 -11.19 -30.07 8.79
C PHE A 246 -10.73 -30.89 7.60
N THR A 247 -9.91 -30.35 6.70
CA THR A 247 -9.39 -31.12 5.55
C THR A 247 -8.03 -31.73 5.82
N ALA A 248 -7.76 -32.93 5.26
CA ALA A 248 -6.46 -33.58 5.40
C ALA A 248 -5.32 -32.74 4.81
N ARG A 249 -5.55 -32.16 3.62
CA ARG A 249 -4.63 -31.23 2.96
C ARG A 249 -4.41 -29.96 3.78
N GLY A 250 -5.48 -29.35 4.29
CA GLY A 250 -5.39 -28.13 5.09
C GLY A 250 -4.57 -28.33 6.38
N ARG A 251 -4.71 -29.48 7.05
CA ARG A 251 -3.89 -29.80 8.23
C ARG A 251 -2.41 -29.99 7.87
N ASP A 252 -2.10 -30.57 6.71
CA ASP A 252 -0.71 -30.67 6.24
C ASP A 252 -0.14 -29.29 5.91
N VAL A 253 -0.94 -28.38 5.34
CA VAL A 253 -0.54 -26.99 5.08
C VAL A 253 -0.28 -26.25 6.39
N LEU A 254 -1.18 -26.38 7.37
CA LEU A 254 -1.01 -25.76 8.68
C LEU A 254 0.26 -26.24 9.38
N LYS A 255 0.54 -27.55 9.35
CA LYS A 255 1.75 -28.11 9.96
C LYS A 255 3.03 -27.53 9.36
N GLU A 256 3.09 -27.42 8.04
CA GLU A 256 4.26 -26.87 7.34
C GLU A 256 4.41 -25.35 7.54
N LEU A 257 3.32 -24.64 7.85
CA LEU A 257 3.33 -23.19 8.12
C LEU A 257 3.64 -22.84 9.58
N LEU A 258 3.69 -23.82 10.49
CA LEU A 258 4.07 -23.56 11.88
C LEU A 258 5.53 -23.10 11.95
N PRO A 259 5.83 -22.00 12.68
CA PRO A 259 7.20 -21.57 12.90
C PRO A 259 7.97 -22.62 13.71
N THR A 260 9.21 -22.84 13.32
CA THR A 260 10.14 -23.80 13.92
C THR A 260 11.47 -23.09 14.19
N PHE A 261 12.30 -23.65 15.08
CA PHE A 261 13.64 -23.11 15.31
C PHE A 261 14.53 -23.12 14.05
N LYS A 262 14.24 -24.00 13.09
CA LYS A 262 14.92 -24.02 11.79
C LYS A 262 14.69 -22.74 11.00
N ASP A 263 13.56 -22.06 11.15
CA ASP A 263 13.29 -20.81 10.43
C ASP A 263 14.25 -19.69 10.84
N ILE A 264 14.70 -19.68 12.09
CA ILE A 264 15.69 -18.72 12.60
C ILE A 264 17.08 -19.04 12.03
N THR A 265 17.45 -20.32 11.97
CA THR A 265 18.74 -20.73 11.37
C THR A 265 18.74 -20.46 9.87
N ASP A 266 17.62 -20.73 9.19
CA ASP A 266 17.44 -20.49 7.76
C ASP A 266 17.50 -18.99 7.44
N LEU A 267 16.90 -18.12 8.27
CA LEU A 267 17.06 -16.67 8.16
C LEU A 267 18.54 -16.25 8.28
N ARG A 268 19.25 -16.76 9.29
CA ARG A 268 20.67 -16.43 9.51
C ARG A 268 21.52 -16.86 8.33
N ASP A 269 21.32 -18.09 7.86
CA ASP A 269 22.12 -18.67 6.78
C ASP A 269 21.80 -18.00 5.44
N ASN A 270 20.54 -17.61 5.21
CA ASN A 270 20.13 -16.83 4.04
C ASN A 270 20.76 -15.43 4.03
N ILE A 271 20.74 -14.72 5.15
CA ILE A 271 21.42 -13.42 5.27
C ILE A 271 22.92 -13.59 5.04
N SER A 272 23.52 -14.63 5.63
CA SER A 272 24.95 -14.93 5.46
C SER A 272 25.30 -15.23 3.99
N TYR A 273 24.42 -15.93 3.27
CA TYR A 273 24.56 -16.18 1.83
C TYR A 273 24.51 -14.88 1.02
N TYR A 274 23.53 -14.01 1.27
CA TYR A 274 23.42 -12.72 0.58
C TYR A 274 24.56 -11.75 0.91
N LEU A 275 25.10 -11.81 2.13
CA LEU A 275 26.33 -11.11 2.53
C LEU A 275 27.61 -11.78 2.01
N ARG A 276 27.50 -12.88 1.26
CA ARG A 276 28.60 -13.69 0.70
C ARG A 276 29.56 -14.26 1.75
N LEU A 277 29.08 -14.45 2.98
CA LEU A 277 29.79 -15.13 4.07
C LEU A 277 29.76 -16.65 3.91
N THR A 278 28.72 -17.18 3.26
CA THR A 278 28.62 -18.59 2.85
C THR A 278 28.49 -18.67 1.33
N LYS A 279 28.98 -19.77 0.74
CA LYS A 279 28.77 -20.06 -0.69
C LYS A 279 27.51 -20.90 -0.95
N LYS A 280 27.02 -21.60 0.07
CA LYS A 280 25.88 -22.51 -0.03
C LYS A 280 24.59 -21.75 0.29
N HIS A 281 23.66 -21.74 -0.66
CA HIS A 281 22.30 -21.25 -0.41
C HIS A 281 21.58 -22.20 0.54
N PRO A 282 20.82 -21.71 1.53
CA PRO A 282 20.07 -22.56 2.44
C PRO A 282 19.06 -23.45 1.69
N GLU A 283 18.91 -24.68 2.14
CA GLU A 283 17.93 -25.63 1.62
C GLU A 283 16.62 -25.42 2.40
N PHE A 284 15.69 -24.67 1.79
CA PHE A 284 14.40 -24.41 2.40
C PHE A 284 13.43 -25.58 2.23
N GLU A 285 12.51 -25.66 3.19
CA GLU A 285 11.36 -26.55 3.16
C GLU A 285 10.27 -26.01 2.21
N ARG A 286 9.06 -26.59 2.28
CA ARG A 286 7.92 -26.20 1.45
C ARG A 286 7.60 -24.70 1.51
N TYR A 287 7.74 -24.13 2.69
CA TYR A 287 7.63 -22.71 2.96
C TYR A 287 8.91 -22.24 3.62
N ASP A 288 9.49 -21.17 3.10
CA ASP A 288 10.64 -20.54 3.74
C ASP A 288 10.20 -19.66 4.94
N TYR A 289 11.18 -19.13 5.69
CA TYR A 289 10.92 -18.31 6.87
C TYR A 289 10.15 -17.01 6.53
N ALA A 290 10.34 -16.45 5.33
CA ALA A 290 9.70 -15.22 4.90
C ALA A 290 8.23 -15.48 4.56
N GLU A 291 7.94 -16.55 3.83
CA GLU A 291 6.58 -16.99 3.49
C GLU A 291 5.77 -17.32 4.75
N LYS A 292 6.38 -17.97 5.75
CA LYS A 292 5.73 -18.22 7.05
C LYS A 292 5.46 -16.92 7.80
N ALA A 293 6.42 -16.01 7.85
CA ALA A 293 6.26 -14.72 8.53
C ALA A 293 5.14 -13.89 7.88
N GLU A 294 5.09 -13.84 6.54
CA GLU A 294 4.02 -13.19 5.78
C GLU A 294 2.65 -13.80 6.11
N TYR A 295 2.56 -15.13 6.13
CA TYR A 295 1.31 -15.83 6.41
C TYR A 295 0.77 -15.51 7.81
N TRP A 296 1.61 -15.54 8.84
CA TRP A 296 1.19 -15.24 10.21
C TRP A 296 0.89 -13.76 10.42
N ALA A 297 1.66 -12.86 9.81
CA ALA A 297 1.37 -11.43 9.81
C ALA A 297 0.00 -11.15 9.18
N LEU A 298 -0.33 -11.81 8.06
CA LEU A 298 -1.63 -11.70 7.40
C LEU A 298 -2.77 -12.25 8.28
N ILE A 299 -2.61 -13.39 8.94
CA ILE A 299 -3.63 -13.93 9.87
C ILE A 299 -3.90 -12.93 10.98
N TRP A 300 -2.84 -12.44 11.62
CA TRP A 300 -2.95 -11.46 12.72
C TRP A 300 -3.64 -10.18 12.24
N GLY A 301 -3.13 -9.59 11.16
CA GLY A 301 -3.68 -8.36 10.60
C GLY A 301 -5.15 -8.53 10.21
N THR A 302 -5.52 -9.65 9.59
CA THR A 302 -6.92 -9.93 9.22
C THR A 302 -7.82 -10.03 10.46
N PHE A 303 -7.37 -10.69 11.51
CA PHE A 303 -8.11 -10.78 12.78
C PHE A 303 -8.32 -9.39 13.41
N VAL A 304 -7.26 -8.59 13.52
CA VAL A 304 -7.31 -7.23 14.08
C VAL A 304 -8.20 -6.33 13.23
N MET A 305 -8.07 -6.36 11.92
CA MET A 305 -8.86 -5.57 10.97
C MET A 305 -10.34 -5.96 11.00
N ALA A 306 -10.66 -7.25 11.07
CA ALA A 306 -12.04 -7.73 11.18
C ALA A 306 -12.67 -7.29 12.52
N LEU A 307 -11.96 -7.48 13.64
CA LEU A 307 -12.46 -7.14 14.96
C LEU A 307 -12.71 -5.63 15.11
N THR A 308 -11.70 -4.81 14.78
CA THR A 308 -11.83 -3.35 14.84
C THR A 308 -12.84 -2.83 13.82
N GLY A 309 -12.89 -3.41 12.62
CA GLY A 309 -13.87 -3.05 11.60
C GLY A 309 -15.31 -3.33 12.02
N LEU A 310 -15.58 -4.46 12.69
CA LEU A 310 -16.91 -4.78 13.23
C LEU A 310 -17.32 -3.82 14.34
N ILE A 311 -16.40 -3.43 15.22
CA ILE A 311 -16.65 -2.41 16.25
C ILE A 311 -17.06 -1.07 15.60
N LEU A 312 -16.35 -0.66 14.55
CA LEU A 312 -16.63 0.59 13.82
C LEU A 312 -17.87 0.51 12.93
N TRP A 313 -18.27 -0.69 12.51
CA TRP A 313 -19.49 -0.89 11.74
C TRP A 313 -20.74 -0.78 12.62
N PHE A 314 -20.71 -1.30 13.86
CA PHE A 314 -21.85 -1.31 14.78
C PHE A 314 -21.59 -0.51 16.07
N PRO A 315 -21.27 0.79 15.99
CA PRO A 315 -20.84 1.57 17.15
C PRO A 315 -21.94 1.70 18.22
N THR A 316 -23.22 1.70 17.84
CA THR A 316 -24.36 1.78 18.77
C THR A 316 -24.51 0.50 19.60
N MET A 317 -24.29 -0.68 19.02
CA MET A 317 -24.35 -1.96 19.74
C MET A 317 -23.18 -2.14 20.70
N VAL A 318 -22.05 -1.50 20.42
CA VAL A 318 -20.85 -1.52 21.28
C VAL A 318 -20.97 -0.51 22.43
N GLY A 319 -21.56 0.66 22.16
CA GLY A 319 -21.69 1.75 23.14
C GLY A 319 -22.47 1.38 24.40
N ASP A 320 -23.36 0.39 24.34
CA ASP A 320 -24.19 -0.03 25.47
C ASP A 320 -23.42 -0.80 26.57
N TRP A 321 -22.28 -1.40 26.24
CA TRP A 321 -21.49 -2.24 27.18
C TRP A 321 -20.00 -1.90 27.22
N ALA A 322 -19.49 -1.13 26.27
CA ALA A 322 -18.05 -0.87 26.15
C ALA A 322 -17.61 0.48 26.74
N PRO A 323 -16.33 0.60 27.15
CA PRO A 323 -15.75 1.89 27.53
C PRO A 323 -15.70 2.89 26.36
N VAL A 324 -15.83 4.19 26.69
CA VAL A 324 -15.81 5.31 25.71
C VAL A 324 -14.57 5.30 24.80
N TRP A 325 -13.42 4.86 25.31
CA TRP A 325 -12.17 4.84 24.55
C TRP A 325 -12.13 3.75 23.46
N LEU A 326 -12.99 2.71 23.54
CA LEU A 326 -12.88 1.53 22.66
C LEU A 326 -13.07 1.88 21.19
N ILE A 327 -14.05 2.73 20.87
CA ILE A 327 -14.32 3.15 19.49
C ILE A 327 -13.13 3.92 18.93
N LYS A 328 -12.58 4.86 19.71
CA LYS A 328 -11.47 5.69 19.23
C LYS A 328 -10.18 4.89 19.07
N VAL A 329 -9.90 3.98 20.00
CA VAL A 329 -8.77 3.06 19.88
C VAL A 329 -8.94 2.11 18.69
N SER A 330 -10.15 1.61 18.45
CA SER A 330 -10.45 0.76 17.29
C SER A 330 -10.23 1.51 15.98
N GLU A 331 -10.65 2.78 15.88
CA GLU A 331 -10.37 3.64 14.72
C GLU A 331 -8.86 3.78 14.47
N THR A 332 -8.08 4.05 15.52
CA THR A 332 -6.63 4.18 15.43
C THR A 332 -5.96 2.87 15.00
N ILE A 333 -6.30 1.76 15.65
CA ILE A 333 -5.72 0.44 15.34
C ILE A 333 -6.08 0.05 13.90
N HIS A 334 -7.35 0.17 13.52
CA HIS A 334 -7.80 -0.17 12.16
C HIS A 334 -7.03 0.62 11.10
N PHE A 335 -6.83 1.92 11.31
CA PHE A 335 -6.10 2.74 10.37
C PHE A 335 -4.60 2.43 10.32
N MET A 336 -3.95 2.26 11.48
CA MET A 336 -2.51 1.95 11.54
C MET A 336 -2.21 0.56 10.99
N GLU A 337 -3.06 -0.43 11.29
CA GLU A 337 -2.95 -1.77 10.76
C GLU A 337 -3.19 -1.78 9.24
N ALA A 338 -4.11 -0.97 8.71
CA ALA A 338 -4.30 -0.82 7.27
C ALA A 338 -3.03 -0.28 6.57
N ILE A 339 -2.33 0.68 7.17
CA ILE A 339 -1.03 1.16 6.68
C ILE A 339 -0.01 0.04 6.71
N LEU A 340 0.16 -0.62 7.87
CA LEU A 340 1.14 -1.69 8.04
C LEU A 340 0.91 -2.83 7.04
N ALA A 341 -0.32 -3.32 6.91
CA ALA A 341 -0.68 -4.39 5.99
C ALA A 341 -0.44 -3.97 4.53
N THR A 342 -0.82 -2.75 4.14
CA THR A 342 -0.61 -2.27 2.76
C THR A 342 0.88 -2.17 2.44
N LEU A 343 1.69 -1.64 3.35
CA LEU A 343 3.13 -1.54 3.17
C LEU A 343 3.80 -2.93 3.17
N ALA A 344 3.38 -3.84 4.03
CA ALA A 344 3.88 -5.22 4.03
C ALA A 344 3.62 -5.90 2.68
N ILE A 345 2.43 -5.69 2.09
CA ILE A 345 2.13 -6.25 0.76
C ILE A 345 2.99 -5.61 -0.34
N ILE A 346 3.15 -4.29 -0.35
CA ILE A 346 3.88 -3.58 -1.43
C ILE A 346 5.39 -3.78 -1.31
N VAL A 347 5.95 -3.65 -0.12
CA VAL A 347 7.40 -3.65 0.11
C VAL A 347 7.96 -5.06 0.19
N TRP A 348 7.24 -5.97 0.85
CA TRP A 348 7.75 -7.29 1.17
C TRP A 348 7.13 -8.36 0.25
N HIS A 349 5.81 -8.53 0.25
CA HIS A 349 5.16 -9.59 -0.54
C HIS A 349 5.36 -9.42 -2.07
N TRP A 350 5.09 -8.24 -2.62
CA TRP A 350 5.28 -7.96 -4.05
C TRP A 350 6.75 -8.03 -4.47
N PHE A 351 7.68 -7.79 -3.55
CA PHE A 351 9.09 -8.01 -3.86
C PHE A 351 9.34 -9.48 -4.22
N PHE A 352 8.91 -10.43 -3.39
CA PHE A 352 9.12 -11.85 -3.67
C PHE A 352 8.35 -12.35 -4.89
N VAL A 353 7.18 -11.78 -5.20
CA VAL A 353 6.33 -12.26 -6.29
C VAL A 353 6.58 -11.57 -7.64
N ILE A 354 6.95 -10.29 -7.64
CA ILE A 354 7.02 -9.43 -8.84
C ILE A 354 8.44 -8.90 -9.07
N TYR A 355 9.04 -8.28 -8.05
CA TYR A 355 10.24 -7.46 -8.25
C TYR A 355 11.57 -8.20 -8.04
N ARG A 356 11.56 -9.40 -7.45
CA ARG A 356 12.76 -10.21 -7.27
C ARG A 356 13.34 -10.53 -8.65
N PRO A 357 14.64 -10.27 -8.92
CA PRO A 357 15.20 -10.44 -10.26
C PRO A 357 15.04 -11.83 -10.87
N SER A 358 15.01 -12.90 -10.05
CA SER A 358 14.75 -14.27 -10.51
C SER A 358 13.29 -14.50 -10.93
N GLU A 359 12.36 -13.75 -10.35
CA GLU A 359 10.92 -13.87 -10.56
C GLU A 359 10.39 -12.90 -11.61
N TYR A 360 11.14 -11.85 -11.93
CA TYR A 360 10.70 -10.83 -12.86
C TYR A 360 10.26 -11.45 -14.21
N PRO A 361 9.14 -10.99 -14.80
CA PRO A 361 8.26 -9.91 -14.36
C PRO A 361 7.25 -10.29 -13.27
N MET A 362 7.00 -11.58 -13.06
CA MET A 362 6.14 -12.09 -11.99
C MET A 362 6.28 -13.62 -11.87
N ASN A 363 6.11 -14.17 -10.67
CA ASN A 363 5.90 -15.60 -10.45
C ASN A 363 4.43 -15.97 -10.74
N PHE A 364 4.16 -16.91 -11.65
CA PHE A 364 2.77 -17.25 -12.03
C PHE A 364 2.10 -18.29 -11.12
N THR A 365 2.82 -18.84 -10.14
CA THR A 365 2.31 -19.89 -9.25
C THR A 365 1.08 -19.45 -8.46
N TRP A 366 0.92 -18.15 -8.17
CA TRP A 366 -0.28 -17.63 -7.49
C TRP A 366 -1.54 -17.64 -8.39
N THR A 367 -1.39 -17.81 -9.70
CA THR A 367 -2.51 -17.80 -10.67
C THR A 367 -3.03 -19.20 -11.03
N ASP A 368 -2.15 -20.20 -11.07
CA ASP A 368 -2.50 -21.56 -11.49
C ASP A 368 -2.06 -22.65 -10.51
N GLY A 369 -1.30 -22.29 -9.48
CA GLY A 369 -0.78 -23.20 -8.48
C GLY A 369 0.37 -24.08 -8.97
N GLN A 370 0.94 -23.84 -10.15
CA GLN A 370 1.98 -24.68 -10.75
C GLN A 370 3.33 -23.95 -10.80
N MET A 371 4.41 -24.71 -10.61
CA MET A 371 5.77 -24.20 -10.61
C MET A 371 6.69 -25.14 -11.39
N THR A 372 7.67 -24.65 -12.15
CA THR A 372 8.57 -25.56 -12.89
C THR A 372 9.44 -26.38 -11.92
N LEU A 373 9.81 -27.60 -12.30
CA LEU A 373 10.63 -28.49 -11.46
C LEU A 373 11.96 -27.84 -11.06
N GLU A 374 12.67 -27.26 -12.03
CA GLU A 374 13.93 -26.53 -11.80
C GLU A 374 13.75 -25.41 -10.77
N HIS A 375 12.68 -24.63 -10.91
CA HIS A 375 12.39 -23.54 -10.00
C HIS A 375 11.98 -24.02 -8.61
N TYR A 376 11.26 -25.15 -8.55
CA TYR A 376 10.89 -25.81 -7.30
C TYR A 376 12.09 -26.30 -6.52
N ARG A 377 13.02 -26.98 -7.19
CA ARG A 377 14.27 -27.45 -6.58
C ARG A 377 15.08 -26.28 -6.04
N HIS A 378 15.23 -25.22 -6.83
CA HIS A 378 15.96 -24.02 -6.41
C HIS A 378 15.40 -23.37 -5.13
N HIS A 379 14.08 -23.38 -4.92
CA HIS A 379 13.43 -22.70 -3.79
C HIS A 379 13.05 -23.62 -2.63
N HIS A 380 12.86 -24.92 -2.88
CA HIS A 380 12.29 -25.88 -1.92
C HIS A 380 13.01 -27.24 -1.99
N GLU A 381 14.33 -27.24 -2.12
CA GLU A 381 15.15 -28.45 -2.27
C GLU A 381 14.93 -29.46 -1.13
N ALA A 382 14.82 -29.00 0.13
CA ALA A 382 14.62 -29.90 1.27
C ALA A 382 13.28 -30.63 1.19
N HIS A 383 12.23 -29.94 0.73
CA HIS A 383 10.93 -30.56 0.55
C HIS A 383 10.89 -31.48 -0.69
N PHE A 384 11.60 -31.15 -1.76
CA PHE A 384 11.76 -32.05 -2.91
C PHE A 384 12.44 -33.36 -2.52
N ARG A 385 13.53 -33.27 -1.75
CA ARG A 385 14.23 -34.41 -1.15
C ARG A 385 13.30 -35.29 -0.31
N ARG A 386 12.45 -34.69 0.52
CA ARG A 386 11.46 -35.41 1.32
C ARG A 386 10.45 -36.18 0.47
N ILE A 387 9.97 -35.58 -0.62
CA ILE A 387 9.05 -36.24 -1.57
C ILE A 387 9.72 -37.47 -2.20
N ILE A 388 10.99 -37.36 -2.60
CA ILE A 388 11.74 -38.47 -3.18
C ILE A 388 11.82 -39.65 -2.18
N LEU A 389 12.13 -39.37 -0.92
CA LEU A 389 12.21 -40.41 0.12
C LEU A 389 10.85 -41.06 0.39
N GLU A 390 9.79 -40.26 0.51
CA GLU A 390 8.43 -40.80 0.67
C GLU A 390 8.02 -41.69 -0.50
N TRP A 391 8.38 -41.31 -1.72
CA TRP A 391 8.11 -42.10 -2.93
C TRP A 391 8.90 -43.41 -2.95
N PHE A 392 10.18 -43.39 -2.56
CA PHE A 392 10.99 -44.59 -2.41
C PHE A 392 10.41 -45.56 -1.38
N GLU A 393 10.00 -45.06 -0.20
CA GLU A 393 9.37 -45.87 0.84
C GLU A 393 8.06 -46.51 0.38
N PHE A 394 7.30 -45.80 -0.46
CA PHE A 394 6.09 -46.34 -1.09
C PHE A 394 6.40 -47.44 -2.10
N ASN A 395 7.36 -47.23 -3.00
CA ASN A 395 7.73 -48.21 -4.03
C ASN A 395 8.43 -49.45 -3.45
N SER A 396 9.05 -49.33 -2.28
CA SER A 396 9.70 -50.44 -1.58
C SER A 396 8.74 -51.28 -0.73
N ASP A 397 7.42 -51.10 -0.88
CA ASP A 397 6.35 -51.70 -0.05
C ASP A 397 6.47 -51.43 1.47
N LYS A 398 7.34 -50.49 1.87
CA LYS A 398 7.55 -50.12 3.28
C LYS A 398 6.45 -49.21 3.81
N HIS A 399 5.85 -48.43 2.92
CA HIS A 399 4.74 -47.53 3.25
C HIS A 399 3.57 -47.72 2.28
N PRO A 400 2.37 -48.12 2.75
CA PRO A 400 1.19 -48.18 1.88
C PRO A 400 0.79 -46.77 1.40
N ARG A 401 0.26 -46.65 0.17
CA ARG A 401 -0.16 -45.35 -0.46
C ARG A 401 -0.98 -44.44 0.46
N LYS A 402 -1.75 -45.03 1.38
CA LYS A 402 -2.56 -44.30 2.37
C LYS A 402 -1.70 -43.43 3.31
N LYS A 403 -0.47 -43.84 3.65
CA LYS A 403 0.46 -43.12 4.52
C LYS A 403 1.27 -42.02 3.81
N LEU A 404 1.28 -41.95 2.48
CA LEU A 404 1.90 -40.83 1.77
C LEU A 404 1.25 -39.51 2.17
N THR A 405 2.06 -38.45 2.28
CA THR A 405 1.55 -37.10 2.52
C THR A 405 0.61 -36.68 1.39
N ASN A 406 -0.31 -35.75 1.68
CA ASN A 406 -1.19 -35.24 0.62
C ASN A 406 -0.41 -34.47 -0.46
N TYR A 407 0.83 -34.07 -0.18
CA TYR A 407 1.74 -33.44 -1.14
C TYR A 407 2.29 -34.44 -2.14
N THR A 408 2.86 -35.54 -1.66
CA THR A 408 3.39 -36.60 -2.52
C THR A 408 2.28 -37.22 -3.38
N LYS A 409 1.08 -37.39 -2.81
CA LYS A 409 -0.12 -37.81 -3.58
C LYS A 409 -0.48 -36.80 -4.66
N LEU A 410 -0.65 -35.52 -4.31
CA LEU A 410 -0.99 -34.47 -5.29
C LEU A 410 0.04 -34.38 -6.41
N PHE A 411 1.31 -34.53 -6.05
CA PHE A 411 2.41 -34.49 -7.00
C PHE A 411 2.36 -35.67 -7.98
N ALA A 412 2.29 -36.90 -7.46
CA ALA A 412 2.17 -38.10 -8.28
C ALA A 412 0.94 -38.02 -9.22
N ASP A 413 -0.23 -37.72 -8.65
CA ASP A 413 -1.49 -37.65 -9.41
C ASP A 413 -1.45 -36.56 -10.50
N THR A 414 -0.73 -35.45 -10.27
CA THR A 414 -0.63 -34.35 -11.24
C THR A 414 0.34 -34.67 -12.38
N LEU A 415 1.44 -35.36 -12.08
CA LEU A 415 2.36 -35.84 -13.11
C LEU A 415 1.71 -36.92 -13.98
N GLU A 416 1.05 -37.90 -13.37
CA GLU A 416 0.31 -38.96 -14.09
C GLU A 416 -0.73 -38.35 -15.02
N LYS A 417 -1.49 -37.36 -14.55
CA LYS A 417 -2.48 -36.64 -15.37
C LYS A 417 -1.88 -35.91 -16.58
N ASN A 418 -0.65 -35.44 -16.45
CA ASN A 418 0.09 -34.75 -17.52
C ASN A 418 0.90 -35.73 -18.39
N GLY A 419 0.73 -37.04 -18.21
CA GLY A 419 1.43 -38.08 -18.99
C GLY A 419 2.88 -38.32 -18.56
N PHE A 420 3.28 -37.86 -17.39
CA PHE A 420 4.62 -38.07 -16.84
C PHE A 420 4.61 -39.13 -15.74
N ASN A 421 5.69 -39.89 -15.64
CA ASN A 421 5.92 -40.83 -14.54
C ASN A 421 6.89 -40.20 -13.53
N LEU A 422 6.50 -40.20 -12.26
CA LEU A 422 7.28 -39.62 -11.16
C LEU A 422 8.64 -40.32 -11.02
N GLU A 423 8.72 -41.64 -11.12
CA GLU A 423 9.97 -42.38 -11.05
C GLU A 423 10.96 -41.92 -12.13
N ASN A 424 10.49 -41.78 -13.37
CA ASN A 424 11.33 -41.32 -14.47
C ASN A 424 11.87 -39.89 -14.24
N ILE A 425 11.08 -39.02 -13.61
CA ILE A 425 11.51 -37.67 -13.26
C ILE A 425 12.56 -37.72 -12.15
N ILE A 426 12.32 -38.49 -11.09
CA ILE A 426 13.26 -38.65 -9.98
C ILE A 426 14.59 -39.20 -10.49
N GLN A 427 14.57 -40.28 -11.26
CA GLN A 427 15.78 -40.86 -11.86
C GLN A 427 16.46 -39.88 -12.82
N GLY A 428 15.68 -39.11 -13.59
CA GLY A 428 16.20 -38.05 -14.46
C GLY A 428 16.95 -36.96 -13.69
N GLU A 429 16.47 -36.56 -12.51
CA GLU A 429 17.13 -35.57 -11.66
C GLU A 429 18.34 -36.15 -10.91
N LEU A 430 18.26 -37.38 -10.41
CA LEU A 430 19.39 -38.09 -9.79
C LEU A 430 20.55 -38.29 -10.78
N ASN A 431 20.26 -38.49 -12.06
CA ASN A 431 21.30 -38.62 -13.08
C ASN A 431 21.98 -37.28 -13.45
N LYS A 432 21.30 -36.16 -13.23
CA LYS A 432 21.83 -34.81 -13.53
C LYS A 432 22.63 -34.23 -12.36
N ASP A 433 22.28 -34.61 -11.13
CA ASP A 433 22.80 -34.02 -9.91
C ASP A 433 23.51 -35.07 -9.05
N LEU A 434 24.84 -35.03 -9.05
CA LEU A 434 25.68 -35.95 -8.30
C LEU A 434 25.51 -35.81 -6.79
N GLU A 435 25.33 -34.59 -6.27
CA GLU A 435 25.12 -34.37 -4.84
C GLU A 435 23.78 -34.94 -4.39
N LEU A 436 22.72 -34.70 -5.17
CA LEU A 436 21.40 -35.28 -4.91
C LEU A 436 21.44 -36.81 -4.95
N ARG A 437 22.19 -37.39 -5.89
CA ARG A 437 22.35 -38.84 -6.01
C ARG A 437 23.07 -39.46 -4.81
N GLN A 438 24.20 -38.89 -4.41
CA GLN A 438 24.95 -39.36 -3.25
C GLN A 438 24.08 -39.31 -1.99
N TRP A 439 23.40 -38.18 -1.77
CA TRP A 439 22.45 -38.04 -0.67
C TRP A 439 21.32 -39.07 -0.72
N TYR A 440 20.74 -39.34 -1.89
CA TYR A 440 19.67 -40.32 -2.05
C TYR A 440 20.14 -41.74 -1.74
N GLU A 441 21.30 -42.15 -2.24
CA GLU A 441 21.89 -43.47 -1.96
C GLU A 441 22.14 -43.65 -0.45
N GLU A 442 22.72 -42.65 0.23
CA GLU A 442 22.96 -42.69 1.68
C GLU A 442 21.65 -42.80 2.51
N GLU A 443 20.64 -42.00 2.19
CA GLU A 443 19.38 -42.00 2.96
C GLU A 443 18.54 -43.25 2.70
N THR A 444 18.50 -43.73 1.45
CA THR A 444 17.79 -44.98 1.14
C THR A 444 18.47 -46.20 1.77
N GLU A 445 19.80 -46.21 1.88
CA GLU A 445 20.54 -47.24 2.64
C GLU A 445 20.17 -47.22 4.13
N LYS A 446 20.13 -46.04 4.77
CA LYS A 446 19.68 -45.90 6.16
C LYS A 446 18.26 -46.42 6.37
N ILE A 447 17.35 -46.12 5.45
CA ILE A 447 15.97 -46.63 5.48
C ILE A 447 15.97 -48.15 5.31
N ASN A 448 16.73 -48.70 4.36
CA ASN A 448 16.88 -50.15 4.21
C ASN A 448 17.36 -50.82 5.50
N ASN A 449 18.42 -50.29 6.13
CA ASN A 449 18.99 -50.82 7.36
C ASN A 449 18.05 -50.69 8.58
N LYS A 450 17.12 -49.74 8.58
CA LYS A 450 16.12 -49.57 9.66
C LYS A 450 14.96 -50.57 9.57
N PHE A 451 14.67 -51.08 8.38
CA PHE A 451 13.55 -52.00 8.10
C PHE A 451 13.99 -53.45 7.79
N ALA A 452 15.30 -53.68 7.68
CA ALA A 452 15.93 -55.00 7.71
C ALA A 452 16.06 -55.48 9.16
#